data_AF-J9FPY8-F1
#
_entry.id   AF-J9FPY8-F1
#
_cell.length_a   1.000
_cell.length_b   1.000
_cell.length_c   1.000
_cell.angle_alpha   90.00
_cell.angle_beta   90.00
_cell.angle_gamma   90.00
#
_symmetry.space_group_name_H-M   'P 1'
#
loop_
_entity.id
_entity.type
_entity.pdbx_description
1 polymer ?
#
loop_
_entity_poly.entity_id
_entity_poly.type
_entity_poly.pdbx_seq_one_letter_code
_entity_poly.pdbx_strand_id
1 'polypeptide(L)'
;GTFVLHKQLQTIKEKVETLGEASFSQLVYSRDLYQLTETFYEEHPELDGRQSKGHRFDLGTTVFSLFPEVFMDEMPADEGYALVVGRENDTRIAKWIKKQYLKLPDNFEKYKVAFPVANGSGKFGEPLSDPFVCAPFCAQNTTFLSAGRFESLYEAQA
;
A
#
# COMPACT_ATOMS: atom_id res chain seq x y z
N GLY A 1 -20.57 9.75 -15.43
CA GLY A 1 -19.85 10.94 -15.92
C GLY A 1 -19.37 11.74 -14.72
N THR A 2 -18.16 12.30 -14.79
CA THR A 2 -17.58 13.13 -13.72
C THR A 2 -18.17 14.53 -13.78
N PHE A 3 -18.78 15.00 -12.69
CA PHE A 3 -19.25 16.38 -12.62
C PHE A 3 -18.07 17.33 -12.38
N VAL A 4 -17.92 18.34 -13.25
CA VAL A 4 -16.87 19.36 -13.13
C VAL A 4 -17.55 20.73 -13.13
N LEU A 5 -17.52 21.40 -11.98
CA LEU A 5 -18.24 22.67 -11.78
C LEU A 5 -17.67 23.81 -12.64
N HIS A 6 -16.35 23.84 -12.82
CA HIS A 6 -15.66 24.95 -13.49
C HIS A 6 -15.36 24.62 -14.96
N LYS A 7 -15.84 25.45 -15.87
CA LYS A 7 -15.65 25.30 -17.32
C LYS A 7 -14.17 25.17 -17.73
N GLN A 8 -13.27 25.89 -17.06
CA GLN A 8 -11.82 25.82 -17.32
C GLN A 8 -11.27 24.42 -17.03
N LEU A 9 -11.67 23.79 -15.92
CA LEU A 9 -11.26 22.43 -15.57
C LEU A 9 -11.86 21.42 -16.53
N GLN A 10 -13.09 21.64 -17.00
CA GLN A 10 -13.71 20.81 -18.02
C GLN A 10 -12.91 20.87 -19.34
N THR A 11 -12.55 22.07 -19.82
CA THR A 11 -11.71 22.20 -21.03
C THR A 11 -10.35 21.52 -20.88
N ILE A 12 -9.71 21.62 -19.71
CA ILE A 12 -8.44 20.94 -19.45
C ILE A 12 -8.63 19.42 -19.51
N LYS A 13 -9.65 18.89 -18.83
CA LYS A 13 -9.98 17.45 -18.85
C LYS A 13 -10.20 16.96 -20.27
N GLU A 14 -11.04 17.63 -21.05
CA GLU A 14 -11.33 17.27 -22.44
C GLU A 14 -10.05 17.25 -23.30
N LYS A 15 -9.16 18.25 -23.15
CA LYS A 15 -7.88 18.27 -23.86
C LYS A 15 -6.98 17.08 -23.52
N VAL A 16 -6.86 16.74 -22.24
CA VAL A 16 -6.05 15.60 -21.80
C VAL A 16 -6.66 14.30 -22.32
N GLU A 17 -7.98 14.14 -22.24
CA GLU A 17 -8.68 12.95 -22.75
C GLU A 17 -8.50 12.77 -24.26
N THR A 18 -8.49 13.86 -25.04
CA THR A 18 -8.29 13.79 -26.50
C THR A 18 -6.90 13.31 -26.93
N LEU A 19 -5.90 13.33 -26.04
CA LEU A 19 -4.58 12.78 -26.34
C LEU A 19 -4.61 11.25 -26.48
N GLY A 20 -5.63 10.58 -25.92
CA GLY A 20 -5.82 9.14 -26.04
C GLY A 20 -4.75 8.30 -25.33
N GLU A 21 -3.92 8.93 -24.49
CA GLU A 21 -2.89 8.25 -23.71
C GLU A 21 -3.51 7.41 -22.59
N ALA A 22 -2.79 6.36 -22.19
CA ALA A 22 -3.17 5.54 -21.05
C ALA A 22 -3.27 6.41 -19.79
N SER A 23 -4.37 6.27 -19.05
CA SER A 23 -4.54 7.03 -17.81
C SER A 23 -3.50 6.60 -16.79
N PHE A 24 -2.84 7.56 -16.15
CA PHE A 24 -1.95 7.32 -15.02
C PHE A 24 -2.60 6.48 -13.91
N SER A 25 -3.92 6.60 -13.74
CA SER A 25 -4.69 5.80 -12.77
C SER A 25 -4.55 4.28 -12.96
N GLN A 26 -4.21 3.80 -14.17
CA GLN A 26 -3.97 2.39 -14.44
C GLN A 26 -2.71 1.85 -13.75
N LEU A 27 -1.78 2.73 -13.38
CA LEU A 27 -0.59 2.36 -12.63
C LEU A 27 -0.85 2.37 -11.13
N VAL A 28 -1.94 2.97 -10.66
CA VAL A 28 -2.19 3.20 -9.23
C VAL A 28 -2.92 2.02 -8.62
N TYR A 29 -2.37 1.51 -7.53
CA TYR A 29 -2.96 0.50 -6.67
C TYR A 29 -3.50 1.17 -5.40
N SER A 30 -4.69 0.74 -4.98
CA SER A 30 -5.36 1.31 -3.81
C SER A 30 -4.59 1.02 -2.51
N ARG A 31 -4.97 1.72 -1.44
CA ARG A 31 -4.40 1.49 -0.11
C ARG A 31 -4.82 0.15 0.52
N ASP A 32 -5.96 -0.39 0.11
CA ASP A 32 -6.53 -1.65 0.62
C ASP A 32 -6.08 -2.86 -0.21
N LEU A 33 -4.92 -2.73 -0.88
CA LEU A 33 -4.40 -3.70 -1.82
C LEU A 33 -4.06 -5.04 -1.17
N TYR A 34 -3.49 -4.97 0.04
CA TYR A 34 -3.08 -6.14 0.82
C TYR A 34 -4.11 -6.41 1.90
N GLN A 35 -4.46 -7.69 2.05
CA GLN A 35 -5.40 -8.18 3.05
C GLN A 35 -4.84 -9.42 3.71
N LEU A 36 -5.19 -9.67 4.96
CA LEU A 36 -4.96 -10.94 5.63
C LEU A 36 -5.80 -12.04 4.95
N THR A 37 -5.29 -13.26 4.94
CA THR A 37 -5.99 -14.44 4.38
C THR A 37 -6.72 -15.22 5.48
N GLU A 38 -7.58 -16.16 5.11
CA GLU A 38 -8.16 -17.11 6.07
C GLU A 38 -7.08 -17.95 6.75
N THR A 39 -6.02 -18.33 6.02
CA THR A 39 -4.88 -19.09 6.58
C THR A 39 -4.25 -18.40 7.80
N PHE A 40 -4.24 -17.07 7.85
CA PHE A 40 -3.79 -16.34 9.05
C PHE A 40 -4.65 -16.68 10.27
N TYR A 41 -5.98 -16.72 10.11
CA TYR A 41 -6.93 -16.99 11.19
C TYR A 41 -7.10 -18.49 11.48
N GLU A 42 -6.85 -19.36 10.50
CA GLU A 42 -6.83 -20.82 10.70
C GLU A 42 -5.61 -21.26 11.53
N GLU A 43 -4.43 -20.66 11.28
CA GLU A 43 -3.21 -20.95 12.05
C GLU A 43 -3.16 -20.21 13.39
N HIS A 44 -3.84 -19.07 13.51
CA HIS A 44 -3.88 -18.24 14.73
C HIS A 44 -5.33 -17.89 15.12
N PRO A 45 -6.17 -18.88 15.48
CA PRO A 45 -7.59 -18.67 15.78
C PRO A 45 -7.82 -17.73 16.98
N GLU A 46 -6.87 -17.63 17.90
CA GLU A 46 -6.90 -16.73 19.05
C GLU A 46 -6.77 -15.24 18.68
N LEU A 47 -6.37 -14.94 17.44
CA LEU A 47 -6.25 -13.57 16.92
C LEU A 47 -7.54 -13.09 16.25
N ASP A 48 -8.48 -13.98 15.97
CA ASP A 48 -9.77 -13.60 15.39
C ASP A 48 -10.57 -12.74 16.37
N GLY A 49 -11.26 -11.72 15.83
CA GLY A 49 -12.00 -10.74 16.63
C GLY A 49 -11.17 -9.61 17.26
N ARG A 50 -9.83 -9.59 17.12
CA ARG A 50 -9.01 -8.43 17.54
C ARG A 50 -9.24 -7.19 16.67
N GLN A 51 -9.55 -7.38 15.38
CA GLN A 51 -9.87 -6.28 14.46
C GLN A 51 -11.28 -5.76 14.70
N SER A 52 -11.52 -4.50 14.32
CA SER A 52 -12.85 -3.90 14.37
C SER A 52 -13.84 -4.60 13.41
N LYS A 53 -15.12 -4.53 13.74
CA LYS A 53 -16.19 -5.18 12.96
C LYS A 53 -16.15 -4.72 11.50
N GLY A 54 -16.06 -5.68 10.58
CA GLY A 54 -15.99 -5.44 9.14
C GLY A 54 -14.58 -5.31 8.57
N HIS A 55 -13.56 -5.26 9.42
CA HIS A 55 -12.15 -5.10 9.05
C HIS A 55 -11.33 -6.36 9.33
N ARG A 56 -11.98 -7.53 9.40
CA ARG A 56 -11.34 -8.80 9.76
C ARG A 56 -10.10 -9.09 8.91
N PHE A 57 -10.09 -8.75 7.63
CA PHE A 57 -8.94 -9.03 6.75
C PHE A 57 -8.05 -7.83 6.50
N ASP A 58 -8.29 -6.69 7.14
CA ASP A 58 -7.57 -5.49 6.74
C ASP A 58 -6.13 -5.57 7.21
N LEU A 59 -5.20 -5.24 6.31
CA LEU A 59 -3.83 -4.90 6.68
C LEU A 59 -3.79 -3.43 7.10
N GLY A 60 -4.49 -3.14 8.20
CA GLY A 60 -4.78 -1.78 8.67
C GLY A 60 -3.58 -1.01 9.23
N THR A 61 -3.85 0.23 9.64
CA THR A 61 -2.81 1.14 10.17
C THR A 61 -2.19 0.64 11.48
N THR A 62 -2.96 -0.08 12.30
CA THR A 62 -2.56 -0.61 13.61
C THR A 62 -2.19 -2.09 13.57
N VAL A 63 -2.00 -2.68 12.40
CA VAL A 63 -1.85 -4.13 12.25
C VAL A 63 -0.67 -4.70 13.04
N PHE A 64 0.43 -3.95 13.15
CA PHE A 64 1.62 -4.37 13.88
C PHE A 64 1.40 -4.44 15.40
N SER A 65 0.63 -3.53 15.96
CA SER A 65 0.32 -3.51 17.40
C SER A 65 -0.86 -4.42 17.75
N LEU A 66 -1.74 -4.72 16.79
CA LEU A 66 -2.81 -5.70 16.96
C LEU A 66 -2.31 -7.14 16.95
N PHE A 67 -1.27 -7.43 16.15
CA PHE A 67 -0.74 -8.77 15.94
C PHE A 67 0.78 -8.88 16.19
N PRO A 68 1.30 -8.38 17.33
CA PRO A 68 2.74 -8.33 17.59
C PRO A 68 3.36 -9.73 17.64
N GLU A 69 2.57 -10.77 17.87
CA GLU A 69 3.04 -12.16 17.92
C GLU A 69 3.31 -12.77 16.53
N VAL A 70 2.77 -12.18 15.46
CA VAL A 70 2.93 -12.69 14.08
C VAL A 70 3.95 -11.89 13.28
N PHE A 71 4.13 -10.61 13.59
CA PHE A 71 5.07 -9.73 12.91
C PHE A 71 6.45 -9.73 13.57
N MET A 72 7.50 -9.97 12.78
CA MET A 72 8.88 -10.08 13.26
C MET A 72 9.74 -8.90 12.81
N ASP A 73 10.71 -8.50 13.63
CA ASP A 73 11.64 -7.41 13.29
C ASP A 73 12.77 -7.86 12.34
N GLU A 74 13.22 -9.11 12.47
CA GLU A 74 14.29 -9.68 11.65
C GLU A 74 13.72 -10.65 10.61
N MET A 75 14.36 -10.70 9.44
CA MET A 75 13.99 -11.64 8.38
C MET A 75 14.33 -13.06 8.83
N PRO A 76 13.37 -14.00 8.86
CA PRO A 76 13.67 -15.40 9.12
C PRO A 76 14.59 -15.98 8.04
N ALA A 77 15.38 -16.99 8.39
CA ALA A 77 16.31 -17.63 7.45
C ALA A 77 15.59 -18.38 6.31
N ASP A 78 14.32 -18.73 6.50
CA ASP A 78 13.51 -19.45 5.55
C ASP A 78 12.90 -18.53 4.47
N GLU A 79 12.68 -19.09 3.28
CA GLU A 79 11.91 -18.43 2.23
C GLU A 79 10.42 -18.33 2.60
N GLY A 80 9.68 -17.48 1.89
CA GLY A 80 8.22 -17.37 2.06
C GLY A 80 7.75 -16.29 3.03
N TYR A 81 8.58 -15.29 3.29
CA TYR A 81 8.21 -14.10 4.06
C TYR A 81 8.04 -12.87 3.15
N ALA A 82 7.20 -11.95 3.60
CA ALA A 82 6.96 -10.66 3.00
C ALA A 82 7.35 -9.57 4.01
N LEU A 83 8.00 -8.51 3.53
CA LEU A 83 8.21 -7.32 4.34
C LEU A 83 6.95 -6.45 4.25
N VAL A 84 6.31 -6.14 5.36
CA VAL A 84 5.18 -5.21 5.40
C VAL A 84 5.67 -3.88 5.92
N VAL A 85 5.48 -2.82 5.15
CA VAL A 85 5.80 -1.44 5.54
C VAL A 85 4.53 -0.72 5.98
N GLY A 86 4.62 0.01 7.08
CA GLY A 86 3.54 0.86 7.59
C GLY A 86 4.09 2.06 8.34
N ARG A 87 3.22 2.70 9.13
CA ARG A 87 3.58 3.80 10.02
C ARG A 87 3.05 3.52 11.42
N GLU A 88 3.86 3.82 12.42
CA GLU A 88 3.48 3.83 13.84
C GLU A 88 4.13 5.07 14.48
N ASN A 89 3.34 5.86 15.23
CA ASN A 89 3.80 7.12 15.85
C ASN A 89 4.61 8.03 14.92
N ASP A 90 4.06 8.27 13.71
CA ASP A 90 4.68 9.07 12.64
C ASP A 90 6.03 8.57 12.09
N THR A 91 6.48 7.41 12.53
CA THR A 91 7.71 6.77 12.06
C THR A 91 7.36 5.63 11.12
N ARG A 92 8.10 5.54 10.00
CA ARG A 92 7.99 4.39 9.10
C ARG A 92 8.57 3.17 9.79
N ILE A 93 7.79 2.10 9.88
CA ILE A 93 8.23 0.82 10.43
C ILE A 93 8.02 -0.28 9.40
N ALA A 94 8.83 -1.32 9.48
CA ALA A 94 8.75 -2.47 8.60
C ALA A 94 8.92 -3.75 9.43
N LYS A 95 8.03 -4.72 9.23
CA LYS A 95 8.07 -6.01 9.91
C LYS A 95 7.80 -7.15 8.93
N TRP A 96 8.37 -8.30 9.20
CA TRP A 96 8.24 -9.51 8.40
C TRP A 96 7.02 -10.32 8.83
N ILE A 97 6.32 -10.90 7.85
CA ILE A 97 5.18 -11.81 8.04
C ILE A 97 5.24 -12.92 6.99
N LYS A 98 4.68 -14.10 7.26
CA LYS A 98 4.59 -15.15 6.23
C LYS A 98 3.77 -14.64 5.03
N LYS A 99 4.31 -14.83 3.82
CA LYS A 99 3.69 -14.44 2.55
C LYS A 99 2.29 -15.07 2.38
N GLN A 100 2.08 -16.29 2.87
CA GLN A 100 0.79 -17.00 2.81
C GLN A 100 -0.34 -16.33 3.61
N TYR A 101 0.01 -15.48 4.58
CA TYR A 101 -0.97 -14.73 5.37
C TYR A 101 -1.49 -13.50 4.63
N LEU A 102 -0.93 -13.18 3.48
CA LEU A 102 -1.30 -12.01 2.70
C LEU A 102 -1.95 -12.41 1.38
N LYS A 103 -3.03 -11.72 1.03
CA LYS A 103 -3.55 -11.67 -0.33
C LYS A 103 -2.63 -10.77 -1.16
N LEU A 104 -2.03 -11.35 -2.19
CA LEU A 104 -0.96 -10.70 -2.96
C LEU A 104 -1.48 -10.16 -4.29
N PRO A 105 -1.21 -8.89 -4.63
CA PRO A 105 -1.48 -8.34 -5.95
C PRO A 105 -0.48 -8.81 -7.00
N ASP A 106 -0.80 -8.57 -8.28
CA ASP A 106 0.05 -8.92 -9.42
C ASP A 106 1.36 -8.13 -9.49
N ASN A 107 1.45 -6.99 -8.79
CA ASN A 107 2.68 -6.21 -8.65
C ASN A 107 3.51 -6.55 -7.40
N PHE A 108 3.14 -7.58 -6.61
CA PHE A 108 3.85 -7.92 -5.37
C PHE A 108 5.34 -8.26 -5.60
N GLU A 109 5.64 -9.02 -6.64
CA GLU A 109 7.00 -9.47 -6.99
C GLU A 109 7.77 -8.48 -7.88
N LYS A 110 7.26 -7.24 -7.99
CA LYS A 110 7.82 -6.18 -8.82
C LYS A 110 8.20 -4.97 -7.97
N TYR A 111 8.99 -4.08 -8.54
CA TYR A 111 9.23 -2.78 -7.92
C TYR A 111 7.98 -1.91 -8.06
N LYS A 112 7.71 -1.10 -7.04
CA LYS A 112 6.60 -0.14 -7.05
C LYS A 112 6.97 1.07 -6.19
N VAL A 113 6.34 2.21 -6.45
CA VAL A 113 6.55 3.43 -5.67
C VAL A 113 5.43 3.57 -4.66
N ALA A 114 5.78 3.78 -3.40
CA ALA A 114 4.92 3.90 -2.25
C ALA A 114 4.67 5.37 -1.91
N PHE A 115 3.40 5.76 -1.77
CA PHE A 115 3.00 7.12 -1.44
C PHE A 115 2.26 7.12 -0.10
N PRO A 116 2.74 7.87 0.90
CA PRO A 116 2.01 8.06 2.16
C PRO A 116 0.63 8.68 1.89
N VAL A 117 -0.44 8.10 2.45
CA VAL A 117 -1.80 8.61 2.31
C VAL A 117 -2.01 9.87 3.13
N ALA A 118 -1.46 9.89 4.36
CA ALA A 118 -1.47 11.07 5.22
C ALA A 118 -0.26 11.95 4.88
N ASN A 119 -0.52 13.03 4.15
CA ASN A 119 0.46 14.06 3.83
C ASN A 119 0.03 15.40 4.44
N GLY A 120 0.85 15.89 5.37
CA GLY A 120 0.83 17.28 5.80
C GLY A 120 -0.40 17.75 6.57
N SER A 121 -0.36 19.03 6.90
CA SER A 121 -1.37 19.82 7.60
C SER A 121 -2.50 20.34 6.70
N GLY A 122 -2.45 20.05 5.39
CA GLY A 122 -3.37 20.56 4.37
C GLY A 122 -3.06 21.98 3.92
N LYS A 123 -1.86 22.51 4.23
CA LYS A 123 -1.46 23.88 3.88
C LYS A 123 -0.83 23.92 2.50
N PHE A 124 -1.26 24.89 1.69
CA PHE A 124 -0.67 25.12 0.37
C PHE A 124 0.84 25.40 0.49
N GLY A 125 1.64 24.65 -0.27
CA GLY A 125 3.11 24.76 -0.28
C GLY A 125 3.83 23.98 0.82
N GLU A 126 3.15 23.09 1.55
CA GLU A 126 3.80 22.20 2.50
C GLU A 126 4.58 21.06 1.81
N PRO A 127 5.70 20.61 2.41
CA PRO A 127 6.38 19.42 1.92
C PRO A 127 5.48 18.19 2.11
N LEU A 128 5.27 17.45 1.01
CA LEU A 128 4.65 16.13 1.07
C LEU A 128 5.63 15.15 1.74
N SER A 129 5.10 14.11 2.39
CA SER A 129 5.99 13.03 2.85
C SER A 129 6.58 12.33 1.64
N ASP A 130 7.90 12.12 1.66
CA ASP A 130 8.60 11.58 0.51
C ASP A 130 8.12 10.16 0.18
N PRO A 131 7.77 9.91 -1.10
CA PRO A 131 7.53 8.56 -1.56
C PRO A 131 8.81 7.73 -1.48
N PHE A 132 8.67 6.41 -1.54
CA PHE A 132 9.83 5.52 -1.54
C PHE A 132 9.60 4.32 -2.45
N VAL A 133 10.69 3.71 -2.91
CA VAL A 133 10.60 2.50 -3.72
C VAL A 133 10.45 1.28 -2.80
N CYS A 134 9.38 0.53 -3.01
CA CYS A 134 9.17 -0.80 -2.48
C CYS A 134 9.80 -1.82 -3.44
N ALA A 135 10.77 -2.60 -2.92
CA ALA A 135 11.35 -3.73 -3.64
C ALA A 135 10.32 -4.86 -3.86
N PRO A 136 10.62 -5.86 -4.71
CA PRO A 136 9.88 -7.11 -4.76
C PRO A 136 9.68 -7.71 -3.37
N PHE A 137 8.53 -8.37 -3.16
CA PHE A 137 8.14 -9.00 -1.88
C PHE A 137 7.90 -8.02 -0.72
N CYS A 138 7.82 -6.72 -1.03
CA CYS A 138 7.43 -5.67 -0.10
C CYS A 138 5.94 -5.33 -0.26
N ALA A 139 5.20 -5.54 0.81
CA ALA A 139 3.80 -5.18 0.99
C ALA A 139 3.66 -3.89 1.81
N GLN A 140 2.47 -3.31 1.79
CA GLN A 140 2.16 -2.05 2.47
C GLN A 140 0.86 -2.18 3.22
N ASN A 141 0.79 -1.65 4.43
CA ASN A 141 -0.48 -1.48 5.10
C ASN A 141 -1.25 -0.27 4.52
N THR A 142 -2.47 -0.04 5.00
CA THR A 142 -3.34 1.02 4.46
C THR A 142 -2.81 2.45 4.66
N THR A 143 -1.66 2.69 5.30
CA THR A 143 -1.06 4.02 5.40
C THR A 143 -0.39 4.47 4.10
N PHE A 144 -0.24 3.58 3.12
CA PHE A 144 0.32 3.86 1.81
C PHE A 144 -0.64 3.44 0.69
N LEU A 145 -0.56 4.14 -0.44
CA LEU A 145 -0.97 3.62 -1.75
C LEU A 145 0.30 3.36 -2.56
N SER A 146 0.20 2.59 -3.65
CA SER A 146 1.36 2.38 -4.52
C SER A 146 1.05 2.67 -5.99
N ALA A 147 2.10 2.94 -6.75
CA ALA A 147 2.02 3.00 -8.20
C ALA A 147 3.09 2.12 -8.85
N GLY A 148 2.69 1.48 -9.95
CA GLY A 148 3.56 0.75 -10.84
C GLY A 148 3.69 -0.73 -10.55
N ARG A 149 4.31 -1.38 -11.53
CA ARG A 149 4.66 -2.79 -11.60
C ARG A 149 5.95 -2.89 -12.41
N PHE A 150 7.01 -2.28 -11.88
CA PHE A 150 8.26 -2.06 -12.59
C PHE A 150 9.20 -3.26 -12.47
N GLU A 151 9.96 -3.52 -13.53
CA GLU A 151 10.89 -4.65 -13.59
C GLU A 151 12.21 -4.36 -12.90
N SER A 152 12.58 -3.09 -12.80
CA SER A 152 13.85 -2.67 -12.22
C SER A 152 13.72 -1.51 -11.23
N LEU A 153 14.70 -1.41 -10.33
CA LEU A 153 14.84 -0.24 -9.46
C LEU A 153 15.00 1.05 -10.27
N TYR A 154 15.69 0.99 -11.41
CA TYR A 154 15.89 2.15 -12.30
C TYR A 154 14.55 2.69 -12.81
N GLU A 155 13.67 1.84 -13.31
CA GLU A 155 12.32 2.24 -13.75
C GLU A 155 11.50 2.86 -12.62
N ALA A 156 11.63 2.33 -11.40
CA ALA A 156 10.90 2.85 -10.24
C ALA A 156 11.47 4.17 -9.69
N GLN A 157 12.70 4.53 -10.05
CA GLN A 157 13.39 5.75 -9.62
C GLN A 157 13.40 6.86 -10.68
N ALA A 158 13.04 6.55 -11.93
CA ALA A 158 12.98 7.49 -13.04
C ALA A 158 11.86 8.52 -12.86
#